data_AF-A0A453ISD5-F1
#
_entry.id   AF-A0A453ISD5-F1
#
_cell.length_a   1.000
_cell.length_b   1.000
_cell.length_c   1.000
_cell.angle_alpha   90.00
_cell.angle_beta   90.00
_cell.angle_gamma   90.00
#
_symmetry.space_group_name_H-M   'P 1'
#
loop_
_entity.id
_entity.type
_entity.pdbx_description
1 polymer ?
#
loop_
_entity_poly.entity_id
_entity_poly.type
_entity_poly.pdbx_seq_one_letter_code
_entity_poly.pdbx_strand_id
1 'polypeptide(L)'
;FAGTARTSLVVTIGPSARHHSETSSTVLFGQRAMKVVNTIRLKEEVDYETLYKNVENEVDHLTSEMERQQKLRHREKMQLEKRLKESETFLNDLKMISSVQIENLEKEKHQFEYAVKRLMQELEEKEGRNNVLSEKIVHLETSLNEKKQQQLESFSTTQILAETTKTYEKKMGELLRELEEERSRSASMKGHFNVLEQQLSDARSSAQFQENMARELKRELSKITQTFTSQVHSLEEKISQLVSEKELIYGELKSTQAKVQDEASHRQSLEAEVLRLKRSKTDNCVEESKTLCGMVRSGSGLGSEAFMHKSGNLKETLASQRGTISKIF
;
A
#
# COMPACT_ATOMS: atom_id res chain seq x y z
N PHE A 1 47.43 115.60 -95.90
CA PHE A 1 47.38 116.75 -96.83
C PHE A 1 46.36 116.44 -97.90
N ALA A 2 45.27 117.21 -97.95
CA ALA A 2 44.16 117.16 -98.93
C ALA A 2 43.16 118.28 -98.54
N GLY A 3 43.65 119.53 -98.47
CA GLY A 3 42.95 120.65 -97.84
C GLY A 3 42.28 121.61 -98.82
N THR A 4 41.62 122.63 -98.30
CA THR A 4 41.04 123.74 -99.08
C THR A 4 42.06 124.82 -99.48
N ALA A 5 43.28 124.77 -98.95
CA ALA A 5 44.35 125.72 -99.24
C ALA A 5 45.02 125.45 -100.60
N ARG A 6 45.48 126.51 -101.27
CA ARG A 6 46.47 126.39 -102.35
C ARG A 6 47.81 126.00 -101.73
N THR A 7 48.44 124.96 -102.25
CA THR A 7 49.73 124.44 -101.74
C THR A 7 50.67 124.19 -102.91
N SER A 8 51.90 124.66 -102.79
CA SER A 8 53.02 124.33 -103.68
C SER A 8 54.11 123.64 -102.86
N LEU A 9 54.94 122.82 -103.53
CA LEU A 9 56.12 122.21 -102.97
C LEU A 9 57.31 122.54 -103.87
N VAL A 10 58.36 123.10 -103.28
CA VAL A 10 59.65 123.29 -103.95
C VAL A 10 60.59 122.18 -103.47
N VAL A 11 61.27 121.53 -104.41
CA VAL A 11 62.14 120.38 -104.16
C VAL A 11 63.53 120.71 -104.66
N THR A 12 64.50 120.88 -103.76
CA THR A 12 65.90 121.16 -104.07
C THR A 12 66.73 119.88 -104.06
N ILE A 13 67.72 119.79 -104.96
CA ILE A 13 68.57 118.60 -105.14
C ILE A 13 70.01 118.99 -105.48
N GLY A 14 70.98 118.15 -105.11
CA GLY A 14 72.40 118.37 -105.39
C GLY A 14 72.83 117.77 -106.73
N PRO A 15 73.48 118.52 -107.64
CA PRO A 15 73.79 118.03 -108.99
C PRO A 15 74.99 117.06 -109.07
N SER A 16 75.73 116.84 -107.97
CA SER A 16 76.87 115.92 -107.95
C SER A 16 76.42 114.48 -107.71
N ALA A 17 77.01 113.52 -108.43
CA ALA A 17 76.75 112.09 -108.28
C ALA A 17 76.90 111.55 -106.84
N ARG A 18 77.66 112.24 -105.97
CA ARG A 18 77.77 111.92 -104.53
C ARG A 18 76.42 111.99 -103.80
N HIS A 19 75.47 112.82 -104.27
CA HIS A 19 74.14 113.00 -103.67
C HIS A 19 73.05 112.18 -104.38
N HIS A 20 73.40 111.16 -105.17
CA HIS A 20 72.45 110.44 -106.02
C HIS A 20 71.29 109.78 -105.24
N SER A 21 71.58 109.12 -104.11
CA SER A 21 70.58 108.44 -103.27
C SER A 21 69.59 109.41 -102.62
N GLU A 22 70.10 110.51 -102.08
CA GLU A 22 69.32 111.60 -101.48
C GLU A 22 68.47 112.33 -102.53
N THR A 23 69.08 112.67 -103.67
CA THR A 23 68.41 113.28 -104.83
C THR A 23 67.28 112.41 -105.36
N SER A 24 67.54 111.11 -105.57
CA SER A 24 66.53 110.14 -106.00
C SER A 24 65.37 110.06 -105.00
N SER A 25 65.68 109.91 -103.70
CA SER A 25 64.66 109.85 -102.63
C SER A 25 63.80 111.12 -102.56
N THR A 26 64.43 112.29 -102.73
CA THR A 26 63.82 113.62 -102.67
C THR A 26 62.95 113.91 -103.90
N VAL A 27 63.38 113.51 -105.10
CA VAL A 27 62.55 113.55 -106.32
C VAL A 27 61.37 112.59 -106.21
N LEU A 28 61.58 111.36 -105.73
CA LEU A 28 60.51 110.38 -105.50
C LEU A 28 59.48 110.87 -104.46
N PHE A 29 59.91 111.63 -103.44
CA PHE A 29 59.00 112.31 -102.53
C PHE A 29 58.17 113.40 -103.25
N GLY A 30 58.83 114.26 -104.03
CA GLY A 30 58.15 115.28 -104.86
C GLY A 30 57.10 114.67 -105.80
N GLN A 31 57.44 113.59 -106.50
CA GLN A 31 56.51 112.85 -107.36
C GLN A 31 55.32 112.23 -106.62
N ARG A 32 55.47 111.84 -105.35
CA ARG A 32 54.34 111.40 -104.51
C ARG A 32 53.50 112.60 -104.06
N ALA A 33 54.12 113.71 -103.68
CA ALA A 33 53.43 114.93 -103.27
C ALA A 33 52.60 115.54 -104.42
N MET A 34 53.07 115.46 -105.68
CA MET A 34 52.31 115.89 -106.87
C MET A 34 51.00 115.12 -107.10
N LYS A 35 50.81 113.95 -106.47
CA LYS A 35 49.55 113.19 -106.53
C LYS A 35 48.51 113.64 -105.49
N VAL A 36 48.87 114.58 -104.59
CA VAL A 36 47.95 115.14 -103.60
C VAL A 36 47.12 116.25 -104.24
N VAL A 37 45.82 115.99 -104.41
CA VAL A 37 44.86 116.97 -104.90
C VAL A 37 44.24 117.72 -103.71
N ASN A 38 44.38 119.05 -103.69
CA ASN A 38 43.68 119.93 -102.75
C ASN A 38 42.42 120.51 -103.41
N THR A 39 41.26 120.27 -102.80
CA THR A 39 39.98 120.83 -103.28
C THR A 39 39.81 122.27 -102.79
N ILE A 40 40.35 123.22 -103.57
CA ILE A 40 40.25 124.65 -103.26
C ILE A 40 38.77 125.04 -103.15
N ARG A 41 38.39 125.59 -101.99
CA ARG A 41 37.12 126.30 -101.81
C ARG A 41 37.43 127.80 -101.66
N LEU A 42 36.53 128.65 -102.13
CA LEU A 42 36.57 130.06 -101.73
C LEU A 42 36.32 130.15 -100.22
N LYS A 43 36.90 131.15 -99.57
CA LYS A 43 36.49 131.50 -98.21
C LYS A 43 35.16 132.20 -98.33
N GLU A 44 34.08 131.48 -98.04
CA GLU A 44 32.78 132.08 -97.75
C GLU A 44 32.95 132.98 -96.51
N GLU A 45 32.48 134.22 -96.59
CA GLU A 45 32.40 135.09 -95.43
C GLU A 45 31.26 134.56 -94.55
N VAL A 46 31.62 134.02 -93.39
CA VAL A 46 30.65 133.47 -92.44
C VAL A 46 29.86 134.62 -91.86
N ASP A 47 28.54 134.60 -92.06
CA ASP A 47 27.63 135.48 -91.31
C ASP A 47 27.61 135.04 -89.84
N TYR A 48 28.50 135.65 -89.06
CA TYR A 48 28.64 135.41 -87.64
C TYR A 48 27.40 135.81 -86.83
N GLU A 49 26.58 136.74 -87.32
CA GLU A 49 25.35 137.19 -86.66
C GLU A 49 24.26 136.11 -86.76
N THR A 50 24.05 135.56 -87.97
CA THR A 50 23.15 134.42 -88.17
C THR A 50 23.69 133.13 -87.52
N LEU A 51 24.99 132.88 -87.58
CA LEU A 51 25.60 131.72 -86.93
C LEU A 51 25.45 131.79 -85.39
N TYR A 52 25.75 132.95 -84.79
CA TYR A 52 25.59 133.14 -83.34
C TYR A 52 24.15 132.89 -82.91
N LYS A 53 23.16 133.48 -83.59
CA LYS A 53 21.73 133.26 -83.30
C LYS A 53 21.30 131.81 -83.46
N ASN A 54 21.80 131.09 -84.46
CA ASN A 54 21.48 129.67 -84.61
C ASN A 54 22.04 128.82 -83.45
N VAL A 55 23.28 129.09 -83.02
CA VAL A 55 23.91 128.41 -81.88
C VAL A 55 23.23 128.79 -80.56
N GLU A 56 22.84 130.04 -80.36
CA GLU A 56 22.10 130.52 -79.18
C GLU A 56 20.73 129.83 -79.07
N ASN A 57 19.96 129.78 -80.16
CA ASN A 57 18.69 129.03 -80.22
C ASN A 57 18.89 127.52 -79.97
N GLU A 58 19.96 126.90 -80.48
CA GLU A 58 20.26 125.48 -80.24
C GLU A 58 20.65 125.22 -78.77
N VAL A 59 21.43 126.10 -78.15
CA VAL A 59 21.78 126.02 -76.72
C VAL A 59 20.54 126.17 -75.83
N ASP A 60 19.66 127.14 -76.12
CA ASP A 60 18.42 127.34 -75.37
C ASP A 60 17.45 126.14 -75.52
N HIS A 61 17.34 125.59 -76.74
CA HIS A 61 16.54 124.40 -77.01
C HIS A 61 17.07 123.16 -76.26
N LEU A 62 18.38 122.89 -76.36
CA LEU A 62 19.02 121.76 -75.68
C LEU A 62 18.97 121.90 -74.15
N THR A 63 19.11 123.12 -73.63
CA THR A 63 18.97 123.39 -72.19
C THR A 63 17.54 123.15 -71.71
N SER A 64 16.55 123.63 -72.46
CA SER A 64 15.12 123.40 -72.19
C SER A 64 14.74 121.92 -72.21
N GLU A 65 15.23 121.16 -73.20
CA GLU A 65 15.02 119.71 -73.29
C GLU A 65 15.74 118.95 -72.17
N MET A 66 16.98 119.33 -71.83
CA MET A 66 17.73 118.75 -70.71
C MET A 66 16.99 118.94 -69.39
N GLU A 67 16.48 120.14 -69.11
CA GLU A 67 15.66 120.40 -67.93
C GLU A 67 14.35 119.59 -67.95
N ARG A 68 13.66 119.52 -69.09
CA ARG A 68 12.41 118.76 -69.22
C ARG A 68 12.64 117.28 -68.92
N GLN A 69 13.71 116.70 -69.48
CA GLN A 69 14.10 115.33 -69.19
C GLN A 69 14.53 115.12 -67.73
N GLN A 70 15.28 116.06 -67.13
CA GLN A 70 15.67 115.97 -65.72
C GLN A 70 14.46 116.00 -64.79
N LYS A 71 13.48 116.86 -65.08
CA LYS A 71 12.20 116.95 -64.35
C LYS A 71 11.37 115.67 -64.51
N LEU A 72 11.40 115.00 -65.67
CA LEU A 72 10.79 113.68 -65.87
C LEU A 72 11.52 112.58 -65.09
N ARG A 73 12.83 112.42 -65.28
CA ARG A 73 13.66 111.43 -64.56
C ARG A 73 13.54 111.55 -63.04
N HIS A 74 13.41 112.78 -62.50
CA HIS A 74 13.21 112.99 -61.08
C HIS A 74 11.82 112.53 -60.59
N ARG A 75 10.75 112.73 -61.37
CA ARG A 75 9.41 112.20 -61.05
C ARG A 75 9.39 110.67 -61.09
N GLU A 76 10.00 110.07 -62.11
CA GLU A 76 10.12 108.62 -62.26
C GLU A 76 10.91 108.03 -61.08
N LYS A 77 12.06 108.63 -60.74
CA LYS A 77 12.86 108.25 -59.57
C LYS A 77 12.03 108.33 -58.28
N MET A 78 11.32 109.43 -58.02
CA MET A 78 10.47 109.59 -56.83
C MET A 78 9.35 108.54 -56.76
N GLN A 79 8.76 108.15 -57.90
CA GLN A 79 7.76 107.08 -57.95
C GLN A 79 8.38 105.69 -57.68
N LEU A 80 9.58 105.42 -58.20
CA LEU A 80 10.30 104.17 -57.93
C LEU A 80 10.77 104.08 -56.47
N GLU A 81 11.30 105.15 -55.90
CA GLU A 81 11.69 105.23 -54.48
C GLU A 81 10.48 105.05 -53.55
N LYS A 82 9.33 105.64 -53.89
CA LYS A 82 8.07 105.40 -53.16
C LYS A 82 7.67 103.91 -53.22
N ARG A 83 7.60 103.31 -54.41
CA ARG A 83 7.22 101.90 -54.59
C ARG A 83 8.20 100.93 -53.94
N LEU A 84 9.48 101.23 -53.97
CA LEU A 84 10.52 100.46 -53.28
C LEU A 84 10.27 100.48 -51.78
N LYS A 85 10.08 101.67 -51.18
CA LYS A 85 9.81 101.81 -49.74
C LYS A 85 8.52 101.11 -49.31
N GLU A 86 7.46 101.20 -50.11
CA GLU A 86 6.19 100.48 -49.86
C GLU A 86 6.41 98.94 -49.88
N SER A 87 7.19 98.44 -50.83
CA SER A 87 7.57 97.02 -50.91
C SER A 87 8.49 96.59 -49.75
N GLU A 88 9.40 97.45 -49.31
CA GLU A 88 10.28 97.20 -48.15
C GLU A 88 9.48 97.12 -46.85
N THR A 89 8.50 98.02 -46.64
CA THR A 89 7.60 97.92 -45.48
C THR A 89 6.80 96.63 -45.51
N PHE A 90 6.18 96.27 -46.64
CA PHE A 90 5.42 95.03 -46.78
C PHE A 90 6.26 93.76 -46.53
N LEU A 91 7.51 93.73 -47.02
CA LEU A 91 8.43 92.61 -46.78
C LEU A 91 8.85 92.51 -45.29
N ASN A 92 9.03 93.65 -44.61
CA ASN A 92 9.33 93.65 -43.18
C ASN A 92 8.12 93.21 -42.33
N ASP A 93 6.91 93.64 -42.67
CA ASP A 93 5.67 93.21 -42.02
C ASP A 93 5.44 91.71 -42.21
N LEU A 94 5.59 91.20 -43.44
CA LEU A 94 5.48 89.78 -43.75
C LEU A 94 6.54 88.94 -43.00
N LYS A 95 7.77 89.43 -42.90
CA LYS A 95 8.85 88.81 -42.13
C LYS A 95 8.55 88.80 -40.62
N MET A 96 7.97 89.87 -40.08
CA MET A 96 7.56 89.96 -38.68
C MET A 96 6.44 88.96 -38.38
N ILE A 97 5.40 88.89 -39.22
CA ILE A 97 4.30 87.93 -39.10
C ILE A 97 4.83 86.49 -39.16
N SER A 98 5.70 86.19 -40.14
CA SER A 98 6.32 84.87 -40.28
C SER A 98 7.18 84.49 -39.07
N SER A 99 7.95 85.43 -38.51
CA SER A 99 8.75 85.22 -37.30
C SER A 99 7.88 84.86 -36.09
N VAL A 100 6.75 85.54 -35.90
CA VAL A 100 5.80 85.25 -34.80
C VAL A 100 5.09 83.90 -35.02
N GLN A 101 4.79 83.53 -36.26
CA GLN A 101 4.24 82.20 -36.58
C GLN A 101 5.24 81.08 -36.26
N ILE A 102 6.51 81.26 -36.60
CA ILE A 102 7.59 80.30 -36.27
C ILE A 102 7.73 80.16 -34.75
N GLU A 103 7.83 81.28 -34.00
CA GLU A 103 7.97 81.26 -32.54
C GLU A 103 6.77 80.56 -31.85
N ASN A 104 5.56 80.71 -32.39
CA ASN A 104 4.37 80.02 -31.87
C ASN A 104 4.38 78.51 -32.17
N LEU A 105 4.75 78.12 -33.39
CA LEU A 105 4.91 76.70 -33.76
C LEU A 105 6.04 76.03 -32.96
N GLU A 106 7.12 76.74 -32.65
CA GLU A 106 8.17 76.25 -31.76
C GLU A 106 7.65 76.05 -30.33
N LYS A 107 6.87 76.99 -29.77
CA LYS A 107 6.23 76.81 -28.45
C LYS A 107 5.29 75.61 -28.42
N GLU A 108 4.50 75.42 -29.47
CA GLU A 108 3.57 74.28 -29.60
C GLU A 108 4.33 72.95 -29.71
N LYS A 109 5.40 72.90 -30.52
CA LYS A 109 6.31 71.75 -30.62
C LYS A 109 6.89 71.35 -29.25
N HIS A 110 7.41 72.30 -28.47
CA HIS A 110 7.96 72.01 -27.15
C HIS A 110 6.88 71.52 -26.16
N GLN A 111 5.63 72.02 -26.27
CA GLN A 111 4.50 71.52 -25.47
C GLN A 111 4.14 70.07 -25.84
N PHE A 112 4.10 69.73 -27.12
CA PHE A 112 3.89 68.35 -27.56
C PHE A 112 5.04 67.42 -27.15
N GLU A 113 6.30 67.85 -27.27
CA GLU A 113 7.46 67.07 -26.82
C GLU A 113 7.39 66.77 -25.31
N TYR A 114 7.00 67.75 -24.49
CA TYR A 114 6.78 67.56 -23.06
C TYR A 114 5.61 66.61 -22.76
N ALA A 115 4.47 66.76 -23.45
CA ALA A 115 3.31 65.90 -23.29
C ALA A 115 3.61 64.44 -23.70
N VAL A 116 4.30 64.23 -24.82
CA VAL A 116 4.75 62.93 -25.31
C VAL A 116 5.73 62.28 -24.33
N LYS A 117 6.69 63.04 -23.79
CA LYS A 117 7.62 62.54 -22.77
C LYS A 117 6.90 62.11 -21.49
N ARG A 118 5.91 62.89 -21.02
CA ARG A 118 5.09 62.54 -19.85
C ARG A 118 4.29 61.26 -20.10
N LEU A 119 3.64 61.13 -21.26
CA LEU A 119 2.86 59.95 -21.63
C LEU A 119 3.72 58.68 -21.76
N MET A 120 4.97 58.78 -22.22
CA MET A 120 5.90 57.66 -22.19
C MET A 120 6.22 57.19 -20.77
N GLN A 121 6.47 58.12 -19.83
CA GLN A 121 6.70 57.77 -18.42
C GLN A 121 5.43 57.17 -17.78
N GLU A 122 4.25 57.74 -18.03
CA GLU A 122 2.98 57.20 -17.56
C GLU A 122 2.74 55.77 -18.08
N LEU A 123 3.16 55.46 -19.32
CA LEU A 123 3.09 54.13 -19.91
C LEU A 123 4.09 53.15 -19.28
N GLU A 124 5.35 53.54 -19.11
CA GLU A 124 6.41 52.72 -18.48
C GLU A 124 6.03 52.35 -17.04
N GLU A 125 5.51 53.30 -16.25
CA GLU A 125 5.00 53.01 -14.91
C GLU A 125 3.77 52.08 -14.92
N LYS A 126 2.95 52.09 -15.99
CA LYS A 126 1.78 51.20 -16.13
C LYS A 126 2.20 49.80 -16.54
N GLU A 127 3.18 49.68 -17.43
CA GLU A 127 3.79 48.41 -17.82
C GLU A 127 4.46 47.72 -16.64
N GLY A 128 5.30 48.44 -15.87
CA GLY A 128 5.90 47.92 -14.64
C GLY A 128 4.86 47.46 -13.60
N ARG A 129 3.77 48.22 -13.42
CA ARG A 129 2.63 47.82 -12.58
C ARG A 129 1.91 46.57 -13.11
N ASN A 130 1.77 46.43 -14.42
CA ASN A 130 1.13 45.27 -15.05
C ASN A 130 1.99 44.01 -14.94
N ASN A 131 3.32 44.13 -15.04
CA ASN A 131 4.26 43.03 -14.88
C ASN A 131 4.19 42.44 -13.45
N VAL A 132 4.22 43.29 -12.42
CA VAL A 132 4.06 42.86 -11.01
C VAL A 132 2.69 42.22 -10.75
N LEU A 133 1.63 42.67 -11.43
CA LEU A 133 0.32 42.01 -11.36
C LEU A 133 0.33 40.65 -12.07
N SER A 134 1.01 40.52 -13.20
CA SER A 134 1.17 39.27 -13.94
C SER A 134 1.94 38.22 -13.12
N GLU A 135 3.08 38.60 -12.52
CA GLU A 135 3.84 37.76 -11.58
C GLU A 135 2.96 37.27 -10.43
N LYS A 136 2.13 38.16 -9.87
CA LYS A 136 1.19 37.82 -8.78
C LYS A 136 0.06 36.89 -9.25
N ILE A 137 -0.43 37.03 -10.48
CA ILE A 137 -1.40 36.09 -11.07
C ILE A 137 -0.76 34.71 -11.20
N VAL A 138 0.41 34.60 -11.82
CA VAL A 138 1.14 33.33 -11.98
C VAL A 138 1.38 32.66 -10.62
N HIS A 139 1.81 33.42 -9.60
CA HIS A 139 2.02 32.86 -8.25
C HIS A 139 0.72 32.37 -7.58
N LEU A 140 -0.41 33.05 -7.80
CA LEU A 140 -1.71 32.61 -7.31
C LEU A 140 -2.22 31.37 -8.06
N GLU A 141 -1.98 31.29 -9.38
CA GLU A 141 -2.31 30.13 -10.21
C GLU A 141 -1.50 28.89 -9.80
N THR A 142 -0.18 29.02 -9.58
CA THR A 142 0.65 27.91 -9.10
C THR A 142 0.20 27.46 -7.71
N SER A 143 0.00 28.38 -6.76
CA SER A 143 -0.44 28.03 -5.40
C SER A 143 -1.85 27.42 -5.35
N LEU A 144 -2.74 27.83 -6.25
CA LEU A 144 -4.06 27.21 -6.41
C LEU A 144 -3.95 25.78 -6.97
N ASN A 145 -3.08 25.57 -7.97
CA ASN A 145 -2.85 24.25 -8.56
C ASN A 145 -2.17 23.29 -7.57
N GLU A 146 -1.19 23.76 -6.80
CA GLU A 146 -0.56 23.02 -5.68
C GLU A 146 -1.61 22.56 -4.65
N LYS A 147 -2.48 23.47 -4.20
CA LYS A 147 -3.56 23.13 -3.25
C LYS A 147 -4.56 22.14 -3.83
N LYS A 148 -4.89 22.27 -5.12
CA LYS A 148 -5.77 21.32 -5.82
C LYS A 148 -5.14 19.93 -5.92
N GLN A 149 -3.83 19.85 -6.20
CA GLN A 149 -3.08 18.60 -6.22
C GLN A 149 -3.03 17.96 -4.83
N GLN A 150 -2.70 18.73 -3.78
CA GLN A 150 -2.73 18.27 -2.38
C GLN A 150 -4.12 17.80 -1.94
N GLN A 151 -5.20 18.43 -2.40
CA GLN A 151 -6.57 17.95 -2.15
C GLN A 151 -6.86 16.62 -2.87
N LEU A 152 -6.43 16.47 -4.12
CA LEU A 152 -6.61 15.22 -4.88
C LEU A 152 -5.81 14.06 -4.27
N GLU A 153 -4.57 14.32 -3.85
CA GLU A 153 -3.73 13.36 -3.13
C GLU A 153 -4.32 12.98 -1.77
N SER A 154 -4.75 13.96 -0.97
CA SER A 154 -5.35 13.67 0.35
C SER A 154 -6.69 12.91 0.24
N PHE A 155 -7.50 13.18 -0.79
CA PHE A 155 -8.67 12.37 -1.12
C PHE A 155 -8.29 10.94 -1.49
N SER A 156 -7.28 10.76 -2.36
CA SER A 156 -6.78 9.44 -2.76
C SER A 156 -6.25 8.64 -1.58
N THR A 157 -5.43 9.23 -0.69
CA THR A 157 -4.96 8.55 0.52
C THR A 157 -6.09 8.21 1.48
N THR A 158 -7.11 9.07 1.59
CA THR A 158 -8.30 8.81 2.42
C THR A 158 -9.14 7.67 1.86
N GLN A 159 -9.31 7.60 0.53
CA GLN A 159 -9.98 6.49 -0.14
C GLN A 159 -9.24 5.17 0.09
N ILE A 160 -7.92 5.13 -0.09
CA ILE A 160 -7.10 3.93 0.15
C ILE A 160 -7.19 3.50 1.63
N LEU A 161 -7.21 4.44 2.57
CA LEU A 161 -7.38 4.16 3.99
C LEU A 161 -8.78 3.59 4.30
N ALA A 162 -9.84 4.11 3.68
CA ALA A 162 -11.19 3.60 3.84
C ALA A 162 -11.36 2.20 3.22
N GLU A 163 -10.80 1.96 2.02
CA GLU A 163 -10.82 0.66 1.35
C GLU A 163 -10.05 -0.40 2.15
N THR A 164 -8.84 -0.09 2.61
CA THR A 164 -8.06 -1.00 3.46
C THR A 164 -8.77 -1.28 4.79
N THR A 165 -9.31 -0.25 5.47
CA THR A 165 -10.13 -0.42 6.69
C THR A 165 -11.29 -1.38 6.46
N LYS A 166 -12.07 -1.19 5.38
CA LYS A 166 -13.17 -2.08 4.99
C LYS A 166 -12.72 -3.52 4.74
N THR A 167 -11.52 -3.75 4.21
CA THR A 167 -10.98 -5.13 4.09
C THR A 167 -10.59 -5.75 5.44
N TYR A 168 -10.12 -4.95 6.40
CA TYR A 168 -9.85 -5.42 7.76
C TYR A 168 -11.13 -5.71 8.55
N GLU A 169 -12.14 -4.83 8.45
CA GLU A 169 -13.48 -5.05 9.03
C GLU A 169 -14.10 -6.35 8.51
N LYS A 170 -14.03 -6.59 7.19
CA LYS A 170 -14.50 -7.84 6.58
C LYS A 170 -13.78 -9.06 7.16
N LYS A 171 -12.44 -9.04 7.20
CA LYS A 171 -11.63 -10.14 7.78
C LYS A 171 -11.94 -10.37 9.26
N MET A 172 -12.16 -9.31 10.02
CA MET A 172 -12.54 -9.39 11.44
C MET A 172 -13.90 -10.09 11.60
N GLY A 173 -14.88 -9.76 10.76
CA GLY A 173 -16.18 -10.43 10.73
C GLY A 173 -16.10 -11.90 10.31
N GLU A 174 -15.24 -12.23 9.34
CA GLU A 174 -14.99 -13.61 8.92
C GLU A 174 -14.36 -14.45 10.05
N LEU A 175 -13.33 -13.93 10.73
CA LEU A 175 -12.70 -14.58 11.88
C LEU A 175 -13.63 -14.70 13.10
N LEU A 176 -14.47 -13.69 13.37
CA LEU A 176 -15.47 -13.76 14.45
C LEU A 176 -16.53 -14.84 14.19
N ARG A 177 -16.94 -15.03 12.92
CA ARG A 177 -17.83 -16.14 12.54
C ARG A 177 -17.15 -17.49 12.72
N GLU A 178 -15.91 -17.66 12.26
CA GLU A 178 -15.15 -18.90 12.44
C GLU A 178 -14.96 -19.25 13.92
N LEU A 179 -14.69 -18.26 14.77
CA LEU A 179 -14.60 -18.42 16.22
C LEU A 179 -15.93 -18.89 16.85
N GLU A 180 -17.06 -18.34 16.40
CA GLU A 180 -18.38 -18.70 16.95
C GLU A 180 -18.89 -20.06 16.39
N GLU A 181 -18.55 -20.41 15.16
CA GLU A 181 -18.70 -21.76 14.64
C GLU A 181 -17.88 -22.77 15.46
N GLU A 182 -16.62 -22.47 15.77
CA GLU A 182 -15.76 -23.38 16.54
C GLU A 182 -16.18 -23.47 18.02
N ARG A 183 -16.69 -22.38 18.61
CA ARG A 183 -17.40 -22.42 19.90
C ARG A 183 -18.63 -23.32 19.84
N SER A 184 -19.41 -23.26 18.75
CA SER A 184 -20.59 -24.11 18.55
C SER A 184 -20.21 -25.58 18.40
N ARG A 185 -19.14 -25.89 17.65
CA ARG A 185 -18.56 -27.25 17.55
C ARG A 185 -18.04 -27.72 18.91
N SER A 186 -17.34 -26.88 19.66
CA SER A 186 -16.81 -27.18 20.99
C SER A 186 -17.91 -27.41 22.03
N ALA A 187 -18.97 -26.60 22.02
CA ALA A 187 -20.15 -26.80 22.87
C ALA A 187 -20.89 -28.11 22.54
N SER A 188 -21.05 -28.43 21.25
CA SER A 188 -21.60 -29.71 20.79
C SER A 188 -20.73 -30.89 21.23
N MET A 189 -19.42 -30.81 21.00
CA MET A 189 -18.44 -31.83 21.41
C MET A 189 -18.44 -32.04 22.93
N LYS A 190 -18.58 -30.97 23.72
CA LYS A 190 -18.74 -31.05 25.17
C LYS A 190 -20.08 -31.69 25.57
N GLY A 191 -21.16 -31.43 24.83
CA GLY A 191 -22.42 -32.15 24.97
C GLY A 191 -22.26 -33.67 24.75
N HIS A 192 -21.60 -34.07 23.66
CA HIS A 192 -21.25 -35.47 23.40
C HIS A 192 -20.35 -36.06 24.50
N PHE A 193 -19.38 -35.32 25.01
CA PHE A 193 -18.50 -35.75 26.09
C PHE A 193 -19.27 -36.00 27.39
N ASN A 194 -20.16 -35.08 27.79
CA ASN A 194 -21.02 -35.25 28.97
C ASN A 194 -21.92 -36.50 28.85
N VAL A 195 -22.41 -36.82 27.65
CA VAL A 195 -23.20 -38.04 27.41
C VAL A 195 -22.34 -39.30 27.54
N LEU A 196 -21.10 -39.29 27.03
CA LEU A 196 -20.16 -40.39 27.22
C LEU A 196 -19.74 -40.56 28.69
N GLU A 197 -19.57 -39.47 29.43
CA GLU A 197 -19.27 -39.48 30.87
C GLU A 197 -20.43 -40.07 31.68
N GLN A 198 -21.68 -39.72 31.35
CA GLN A 198 -22.86 -40.37 31.93
C GLN A 198 -22.91 -41.86 31.59
N GLN A 199 -22.70 -42.26 30.33
CA GLN A 199 -22.68 -43.68 29.93
C GLN A 199 -21.58 -44.47 30.64
N LEU A 200 -20.41 -43.88 30.88
CA LEU A 200 -19.34 -44.49 31.67
C LEU A 200 -19.69 -44.61 33.15
N SER A 201 -20.41 -43.63 33.73
CA SER A 201 -20.95 -43.70 35.08
C SER A 201 -21.99 -44.82 35.23
N ASP A 202 -22.93 -44.90 34.29
CA ASP A 202 -23.98 -45.92 34.27
C ASP A 202 -23.36 -47.33 34.11
N ALA A 203 -22.44 -47.50 33.16
CA ALA A 203 -21.70 -48.75 32.96
C ALA A 203 -20.89 -49.15 34.20
N ARG A 204 -20.24 -48.18 34.88
CA ARG A 204 -19.51 -48.41 36.14
C ARG A 204 -20.43 -48.89 37.26
N SER A 205 -21.61 -48.28 37.41
CA SER A 205 -22.59 -48.70 38.42
C SER A 205 -23.14 -50.10 38.14
N SER A 206 -23.40 -50.43 36.86
CA SER A 206 -23.84 -51.75 36.41
C SER A 206 -22.77 -52.83 36.64
N ALA A 207 -21.51 -52.54 36.32
CA ALA A 207 -20.38 -53.43 36.61
C ALA A 207 -20.22 -53.67 38.12
N GLN A 208 -20.38 -52.63 38.95
CA GLN A 208 -20.31 -52.77 40.41
C GLN A 208 -21.48 -53.58 41.00
N PHE A 209 -22.67 -53.49 40.40
CA PHE A 209 -23.81 -54.37 40.73
C PHE A 209 -23.53 -55.84 40.35
N GLN A 210 -22.96 -56.09 39.16
CA GLN A 210 -22.54 -57.43 38.75
C GLN A 210 -21.43 -58.00 39.65
N GLU A 211 -20.45 -57.19 40.06
CA GLU A 211 -19.40 -57.60 40.99
C GLU A 211 -19.96 -57.98 42.37
N ASN A 212 -20.91 -57.21 42.90
CA ASN A 212 -21.62 -57.54 44.14
C ASN A 212 -22.39 -58.87 44.01
N MET A 213 -23.07 -59.10 42.89
CA MET A 213 -23.79 -60.36 42.62
C MET A 213 -22.84 -61.56 42.52
N ALA A 214 -21.70 -61.41 41.84
CA ALA A 214 -20.65 -62.43 41.78
C ALA A 214 -20.05 -62.72 43.17
N ARG A 215 -19.94 -61.71 44.04
CA ARG A 215 -19.47 -61.86 45.43
C ARG A 215 -20.44 -62.69 46.28
N GLU A 216 -21.76 -62.49 46.12
CA GLU A 216 -22.77 -63.28 46.84
C GLU A 216 -22.85 -64.72 46.31
N LEU A 217 -22.78 -64.92 44.98
CA LEU A 217 -22.69 -66.27 44.39
C LEU A 217 -21.45 -67.03 44.89
N LYS A 218 -20.29 -66.36 45.00
CA LYS A 218 -19.06 -66.93 45.58
C LYS A 218 -19.24 -67.30 47.06
N ARG A 219 -20.02 -66.51 47.82
CA ARG A 219 -20.34 -66.76 49.23
C ARG A 219 -21.25 -67.99 49.39
N GLU A 220 -22.30 -68.14 48.60
CA GLU A 220 -23.13 -69.36 48.64
C GLU A 220 -22.35 -70.61 48.20
N LEU A 221 -21.52 -70.51 47.16
CA LEU A 221 -20.66 -71.62 46.72
C LEU A 221 -19.68 -72.04 47.83
N SER A 222 -19.15 -71.10 48.61
CA SER A 222 -18.32 -71.41 49.79
C SER A 222 -19.09 -72.13 50.91
N LYS A 223 -20.35 -71.77 51.18
CA LYS A 223 -21.20 -72.52 52.15
C LYS A 223 -21.43 -73.96 51.70
N ILE A 224 -21.76 -74.15 50.42
CA ILE A 224 -22.01 -75.48 49.84
C ILE A 224 -20.75 -76.34 49.89
N THR A 225 -19.58 -75.74 49.62
CA THR A 225 -18.29 -76.42 49.79
C THR A 225 -18.09 -76.85 51.24
N GLN A 226 -18.31 -75.94 52.20
CA GLN A 226 -18.13 -76.21 53.63
C GLN A 226 -19.06 -77.32 54.14
N THR A 227 -20.36 -77.31 53.78
CA THR A 227 -21.29 -78.38 54.20
C THR A 227 -20.95 -79.73 53.56
N PHE A 228 -20.46 -79.75 52.32
CA PHE A 228 -20.00 -80.97 51.66
C PHE A 228 -18.73 -81.52 52.32
N THR A 229 -17.77 -80.67 52.68
CA THR A 229 -16.56 -81.08 53.44
C THR A 229 -16.93 -81.70 54.79
N SER A 230 -17.88 -81.11 55.54
CA SER A 230 -18.35 -81.68 56.81
C SER A 230 -19.01 -83.06 56.65
N GLN A 231 -19.69 -83.32 55.53
CA GLN A 231 -20.27 -84.64 55.24
C GLN A 231 -19.19 -85.68 54.91
N VAL A 232 -18.16 -85.31 54.13
CA VAL A 232 -17.01 -86.19 53.84
C VAL A 232 -16.30 -86.59 55.14
N HIS A 233 -15.99 -85.63 56.01
CA HIS A 233 -15.27 -85.91 57.26
C HIS A 233 -16.05 -86.84 58.20
N SER A 234 -17.39 -86.71 58.26
CA SER A 234 -18.25 -87.63 59.03
C SER A 234 -18.30 -89.05 58.45
N LEU A 235 -18.03 -89.23 57.15
CA LEU A 235 -17.89 -90.55 56.53
C LEU A 235 -16.50 -91.15 56.77
N GLU A 236 -15.44 -90.35 56.73
CA GLU A 236 -14.07 -90.77 57.06
C GLU A 236 -13.94 -91.25 58.51
N GLU A 237 -14.59 -90.56 59.45
CA GLU A 237 -14.65 -90.95 60.86
C GLU A 237 -15.34 -92.32 61.05
N LYS A 238 -16.48 -92.54 60.37
CA LYS A 238 -17.17 -93.84 60.35
C LYS A 238 -16.36 -94.97 59.72
N ILE A 239 -15.63 -94.69 58.62
CA ILE A 239 -14.75 -95.68 57.99
C ILE A 239 -13.63 -96.08 58.96
N SER A 240 -13.04 -95.10 59.65
CA SER A 240 -11.99 -95.34 60.65
C SER A 240 -12.49 -96.22 61.80
N GLN A 241 -13.71 -95.96 62.29
CA GLN A 241 -14.35 -96.73 63.36
C GLN A 241 -14.61 -98.19 62.96
N LEU A 242 -15.12 -98.43 61.74
CA LEU A 242 -15.35 -99.79 61.20
C LEU A 242 -14.04 -100.56 60.94
N VAL A 243 -12.96 -99.88 60.57
CA VAL A 243 -11.63 -100.49 60.42
C VAL A 243 -11.10 -100.98 61.77
N SER A 244 -11.23 -100.17 62.84
CA SER A 244 -10.82 -100.57 64.18
C SER A 244 -11.59 -101.79 64.71
N GLU A 245 -12.91 -101.84 64.47
CA GLU A 245 -13.77 -102.96 64.88
C GLU A 245 -13.40 -104.28 64.15
N LYS A 246 -13.10 -104.20 62.85
CA LYS A 246 -12.60 -105.33 62.04
C LYS A 246 -11.28 -105.90 62.58
N GLU A 247 -10.33 -105.04 62.96
CA GLU A 247 -9.01 -105.48 63.46
C GLU A 247 -9.10 -106.21 64.80
N LEU A 248 -10.00 -105.77 65.69
CA LEU A 248 -10.26 -106.41 66.97
C LEU A 248 -10.81 -107.84 66.79
N ILE A 249 -11.84 -108.01 65.95
CA ILE A 249 -12.43 -109.33 65.62
C ILE A 249 -11.38 -110.27 64.99
N TYR A 250 -10.49 -109.74 64.15
CA TYR A 250 -9.42 -110.53 63.53
C TYR A 250 -8.39 -111.06 64.55
N GLY A 251 -8.15 -110.33 65.64
CA GLY A 251 -7.33 -110.78 66.77
C GLY A 251 -7.95 -111.95 67.54
N GLU A 252 -9.26 -111.87 67.82
CA GLU A 252 -10.00 -112.90 68.57
C GLU A 252 -10.08 -114.22 67.78
N LEU A 253 -10.32 -114.15 66.47
CA LEU A 253 -10.32 -115.32 65.58
C LEU A 253 -8.97 -116.05 65.57
N LYS A 254 -7.87 -115.30 65.54
CA LYS A 254 -6.51 -115.85 65.55
C LYS A 254 -6.16 -116.51 66.90
N SER A 255 -6.65 -115.94 68.00
CA SER A 255 -6.47 -116.48 69.36
C SER A 255 -7.25 -117.78 69.58
N THR A 256 -8.46 -117.89 69.03
CA THR A 256 -9.29 -119.10 69.14
C THR A 256 -8.79 -120.23 68.25
N GLN A 257 -8.29 -119.94 67.04
CA GLN A 257 -7.72 -120.96 66.15
C GLN A 257 -6.51 -121.68 66.77
N ALA A 258 -5.61 -120.96 67.46
CA ALA A 258 -4.45 -121.57 68.12
C ALA A 258 -4.85 -122.60 69.19
N LYS A 259 -5.80 -122.24 70.07
CA LYS A 259 -6.27 -123.10 71.17
C LYS A 259 -6.91 -124.41 70.67
N VAL A 260 -7.57 -124.38 69.52
CA VAL A 260 -8.17 -125.58 68.89
C VAL A 260 -7.08 -126.52 68.34
N GLN A 261 -5.96 -125.98 67.86
CA GLN A 261 -4.84 -126.76 67.31
C GLN A 261 -4.15 -127.60 68.40
N ASP A 262 -3.88 -127.00 69.57
CA ASP A 262 -3.25 -127.69 70.71
C ASP A 262 -4.17 -128.78 71.29
N GLU A 263 -5.46 -128.47 71.47
CA GLU A 263 -6.49 -129.40 71.97
C GLU A 263 -6.79 -130.56 71.00
N ALA A 264 -6.55 -130.40 69.70
CA ALA A 264 -6.58 -131.50 68.74
C ALA A 264 -5.36 -132.41 68.89
N SER A 265 -4.17 -131.83 69.04
CA SER A 265 -2.90 -132.56 69.20
C SER A 265 -2.87 -133.37 70.50
N HIS A 266 -3.44 -132.84 71.59
CA HIS A 266 -3.47 -133.52 72.88
C HIS A 266 -4.34 -134.80 72.85
N ARG A 267 -5.56 -134.72 72.27
CA ARG A 267 -6.46 -135.88 72.14
C ARG A 267 -5.86 -137.00 71.29
N GLN A 268 -5.18 -136.67 70.19
CA GLN A 268 -4.54 -137.67 69.33
C GLN A 268 -3.43 -138.46 70.05
N SER A 269 -2.78 -137.86 71.06
CA SER A 269 -1.81 -138.56 71.91
C SER A 269 -2.47 -139.54 72.91
N LEU A 270 -3.64 -139.20 73.46
CA LEU A 270 -4.34 -140.09 74.41
C LEU A 270 -4.94 -141.32 73.72
N GLU A 271 -5.48 -141.19 72.50
CA GLU A 271 -6.07 -142.34 71.78
C GLU A 271 -5.03 -143.43 71.45
N ALA A 272 -3.79 -143.03 71.17
CA ALA A 272 -2.67 -143.94 70.94
C ALA A 272 -2.26 -144.72 72.23
N GLU A 273 -2.40 -144.10 73.40
CA GLU A 273 -2.13 -144.72 74.71
C GLU A 273 -3.16 -145.83 75.02
N VAL A 274 -4.44 -145.53 74.83
CA VAL A 274 -5.57 -146.44 75.11
C VAL A 274 -5.53 -147.71 74.26
N LEU A 275 -5.11 -147.59 72.99
CA LEU A 275 -4.95 -148.73 72.08
C LEU A 275 -3.86 -149.73 72.52
N ARG A 276 -2.91 -149.30 73.36
CA ARG A 276 -1.73 -150.09 73.76
C ARG A 276 -1.97 -150.98 74.98
N LEU A 277 -2.88 -150.59 75.90
CA LEU A 277 -3.09 -151.27 77.18
C LEU A 277 -4.05 -152.47 77.14
N LYS A 278 -4.81 -152.67 76.06
CA LYS A 278 -5.93 -153.62 76.01
C LYS A 278 -5.60 -155.02 75.48
N ARG A 279 -4.36 -155.53 75.65
CA ARG A 279 -3.90 -156.77 74.97
C ARG A 279 -3.20 -157.85 75.82
N SER A 280 -3.20 -157.79 77.16
CA SER A 280 -2.58 -158.84 77.99
C SER A 280 -3.07 -158.94 79.44
N LYS A 281 -3.72 -160.09 79.79
CA LYS A 281 -3.89 -160.69 81.16
C LYS A 281 -4.69 -159.88 82.23
N THR A 282 -5.45 -160.45 83.19
CA THR A 282 -6.06 -161.80 83.40
C THR A 282 -7.22 -161.70 84.44
N ASP A 283 -8.04 -162.76 84.55
CA ASP A 283 -8.83 -163.23 85.72
C ASP A 283 -10.08 -162.49 86.31
N ASN A 284 -11.19 -163.25 86.32
CA ASN A 284 -12.27 -163.39 87.35
C ASN A 284 -13.37 -162.32 87.67
N CYS A 285 -14.54 -162.87 88.06
CA CYS A 285 -15.77 -162.30 88.69
C CYS A 285 -16.52 -161.13 87.99
N VAL A 286 -17.69 -161.33 87.36
CA VAL A 286 -19.06 -161.64 87.90
C VAL A 286 -19.74 -160.46 88.62
N GLU A 287 -20.91 -160.02 88.08
CA GLU A 287 -22.00 -159.18 88.68
C GLU A 287 -21.67 -157.71 89.11
N GLU A 288 -22.62 -156.76 89.24
CA GLU A 288 -23.91 -156.43 88.57
C GLU A 288 -24.26 -154.93 88.90
N SER A 289 -25.52 -154.50 88.68
CA SER A 289 -26.23 -153.36 89.32
C SER A 289 -25.80 -151.88 89.14
N LYS A 290 -26.61 -151.13 88.36
CA LYS A 290 -27.65 -150.12 88.79
C LYS A 290 -27.32 -148.97 89.78
N THR A 291 -28.21 -147.95 89.76
CA THR A 291 -28.38 -146.81 90.72
C THR A 291 -27.45 -145.59 90.52
N LEU A 292 -27.71 -144.36 91.03
CA LEU A 292 -28.85 -143.74 91.74
C LEU A 292 -29.04 -142.24 91.33
N CYS A 293 -29.56 -141.37 92.21
CA CYS A 293 -29.96 -139.97 91.98
C CYS A 293 -29.27 -138.98 92.96
N GLY A 294 -29.16 -137.69 92.58
CA GLY A 294 -28.85 -136.54 93.45
C GLY A 294 -27.51 -135.82 93.17
N MET A 295 -27.14 -134.70 93.81
CA MET A 295 -27.90 -133.57 94.40
C MET A 295 -26.92 -132.46 94.87
N VAL A 296 -26.97 -131.25 94.27
CA VAL A 296 -26.63 -129.91 94.86
C VAL A 296 -25.26 -129.69 95.58
N ARG A 297 -24.41 -128.73 95.12
CA ARG A 297 -24.19 -127.36 95.70
C ARG A 297 -23.01 -126.55 95.08
N SER A 298 -23.09 -125.22 95.25
CA SER A 298 -22.13 -124.08 95.13
C SER A 298 -20.62 -124.31 94.87
N GLY A 299 -19.85 -123.39 94.26
CA GLY A 299 -20.05 -121.98 93.80
C GLY A 299 -18.71 -121.47 93.19
N SER A 300 -18.29 -120.19 93.08
CA SER A 300 -18.83 -118.81 93.21
C SER A 300 -17.68 -117.85 92.75
N GLY A 301 -17.79 -116.58 92.32
CA GLY A 301 -18.89 -115.61 92.09
C GLY A 301 -18.63 -114.79 90.81
N LEU A 302 -19.39 -113.73 90.43
CA LEU A 302 -19.50 -112.33 90.92
C LEU A 302 -18.32 -111.37 90.57
N GLY A 303 -18.56 -110.11 90.17
CA GLY A 303 -19.83 -109.34 90.07
C GLY A 303 -19.85 -108.32 88.90
N SER A 304 -21.03 -107.86 88.47
CA SER A 304 -21.56 -106.47 88.68
C SER A 304 -21.11 -105.46 87.61
N GLU A 305 -21.86 -104.43 87.16
CA GLU A 305 -23.22 -103.88 87.34
C GLU A 305 -23.56 -103.11 86.02
N ALA A 306 -24.76 -103.04 85.41
CA ALA A 306 -26.12 -102.60 85.80
C ALA A 306 -26.51 -101.18 85.28
N PHE A 307 -27.77 -101.03 84.78
CA PHE A 307 -28.54 -99.77 84.57
C PHE A 307 -28.09 -98.81 83.42
N MET A 308 -28.91 -97.95 82.77
CA MET A 308 -30.38 -97.81 82.51
C MET A 308 -30.62 -96.58 81.54
N HIS A 309 -31.77 -96.20 80.93
CA HIS A 309 -33.17 -96.69 80.77
C HIS A 309 -33.94 -95.86 79.68
N LYS A 310 -34.94 -96.44 78.95
CA LYS A 310 -36.17 -95.78 78.37
C LYS A 310 -35.96 -94.69 77.26
N SER A 311 -36.94 -94.18 76.49
CA SER A 311 -38.35 -94.46 76.07
C SER A 311 -38.56 -93.68 74.73
N GLY A 312 -39.34 -94.04 73.69
CA GLY A 312 -40.80 -94.26 73.62
C GLY A 312 -41.61 -92.94 73.70
N ASN A 313 -42.71 -92.68 72.97
CA ASN A 313 -43.45 -93.43 71.93
C ASN A 313 -44.62 -92.56 71.34
N LEU A 314 -45.30 -92.98 70.25
CA LEU A 314 -46.65 -92.50 69.77
C LEU A 314 -46.76 -91.03 69.25
N LYS A 315 -47.74 -90.55 68.44
CA LYS A 315 -48.85 -91.12 67.61
C LYS A 315 -49.32 -90.10 66.52
N GLU A 316 -50.20 -90.55 65.60
CA GLU A 316 -51.40 -89.91 64.96
C GLU A 316 -51.57 -88.34 64.90
N THR A 317 -52.24 -87.70 63.91
CA THR A 317 -53.27 -88.15 62.94
C THR A 317 -53.46 -87.18 61.73
N LEU A 318 -54.17 -87.64 60.68
CA LEU A 318 -55.10 -86.92 59.77
C LEU A 318 -54.70 -85.63 59.01
N ALA A 319 -54.62 -85.78 57.68
CA ALA A 319 -55.44 -85.11 56.62
C ALA A 319 -55.68 -83.57 56.59
N SER A 320 -55.56 -82.96 55.38
CA SER A 320 -56.70 -82.35 54.64
C SER A 320 -56.28 -81.27 53.60
N GLN A 321 -56.80 -81.40 52.37
CA GLN A 321 -57.19 -80.35 51.39
C GLN A 321 -56.22 -79.27 50.81
N ARG A 322 -56.23 -79.23 49.46
CA ARG A 322 -56.39 -78.07 48.55
C ARG A 322 -55.50 -76.80 48.69
N GLY A 323 -54.67 -76.57 47.66
CA GLY A 323 -55.10 -75.81 46.48
C GLY A 323 -54.50 -74.41 46.20
N THR A 324 -54.73 -73.94 44.96
CA THR A 324 -54.65 -72.52 44.49
C THR A 324 -53.23 -71.90 44.44
N ILE A 325 -52.54 -71.82 43.28
CA ILE A 325 -52.73 -70.94 42.11
C ILE A 325 -52.49 -69.45 42.40
N SER A 326 -51.37 -68.91 41.87
CA SER A 326 -51.21 -67.61 41.17
C SER A 326 -49.70 -67.37 40.95
N LYS A 327 -49.17 -66.61 39.99
CA LYS A 327 -49.50 -66.10 38.64
C LYS A 327 -48.57 -64.88 38.46
N ILE A 328 -47.75 -64.89 37.40
CA ILE A 328 -47.47 -63.78 36.46
C ILE A 328 -47.35 -62.36 37.09
N PHE A 329 -46.17 -61.71 37.08
CA PHE A 329 -45.59 -61.09 35.87
C PHE A 329 -44.06 -61.01 35.91
#